data_AF-A0AB74LTH1-F1
#
_entry.id   AF-A0AB74LTH1-F1
#
_cell.length_a   1.000
_cell.length_b   1.000
_cell.length_c   1.000
_cell.angle_alpha   90.00
_cell.angle_beta   90.00
_cell.angle_gamma   90.00
#
_symmetry.space_group_name_H-M   'P 1'
#
loop_
_entity.id
_entity.type
_entity.pdbx_description
1 polymer ?
#
loop_
_entity_poly.entity_id
_entity_poly.type
_entity_poly.pdbx_seq_one_letter_code
_entity_poly.pdbx_strand_id
1 'polypeptide(L)'
;MVKAPPPPPKPAPRPAASDVLLPESRRVSILDVRDGVCRWIAGDPRLDPTACGHPADLGSPYCPAHRTVAPRSREAAYVPAFRKAA
;
A
#
# COMPACT_ATOMS: atom_id res chain seq x y z
N MET A 1 34.42 11.47 32.37
CA MET A 1 34.59 10.98 30.99
C MET A 1 33.30 10.29 30.57
N VAL A 2 32.44 10.98 29.82
CA VAL A 2 31.16 10.40 29.37
C VAL A 2 31.42 9.59 28.11
N LYS A 3 31.21 8.27 28.20
CA LYS A 3 31.40 7.33 27.09
C LYS A 3 30.31 7.57 26.03
N ALA A 4 30.70 7.78 24.78
CA ALA A 4 29.77 8.01 23.67
C ALA A 4 28.84 6.79 23.47
N PRO A 5 27.55 7.01 23.15
CA PRO A 5 26.60 5.93 22.86
C PRO A 5 27.01 5.19 21.58
N PRO A 6 26.73 3.87 21.50
CA PRO A 6 27.07 3.06 20.33
C PRO A 6 26.31 3.53 19.08
N PRO A 7 26.91 3.35 17.88
CA PRO A 7 26.28 3.74 16.62
C PRO A 7 25.00 2.93 16.37
N PRO A 8 23.99 3.52 15.68
CA PRO A 8 22.76 2.82 15.36
C PRO A 8 23.02 1.58 14.50
N PRO A 9 22.23 0.50 14.67
CA PRO A 9 22.35 -0.70 13.87
C PRO A 9 22.11 -0.40 12.38
N LYS A 10 22.92 -1.01 11.52
CA LYS A 10 22.78 -0.89 10.06
C LYS A 10 21.38 -1.40 9.65
N PRO A 11 20.65 -0.69 8.76
CA PRO A 11 19.37 -1.15 8.26
C PRO A 11 19.53 -2.53 7.63
N ALA A 12 18.71 -3.49 8.06
CA ALA A 12 18.66 -4.81 7.45
C ALA A 12 18.29 -4.67 5.96
N PRO A 13 18.83 -5.53 5.07
CA PRO A 13 18.47 -5.52 3.67
C PRO A 13 16.94 -5.69 3.54
N ARG A 14 16.31 -4.72 2.89
CA ARG A 14 14.90 -4.79 2.53
C ARG A 14 14.73 -6.03 1.64
N PRO A 15 13.76 -6.94 1.92
CA PRO A 15 13.54 -8.09 1.06
C PRO A 15 13.39 -7.61 -0.38
N ALA A 16 14.10 -8.26 -1.30
CA ALA A 16 13.99 -7.98 -2.73
C ALA A 16 12.51 -8.02 -3.09
N ALA A 17 12.04 -6.99 -3.79
CA ALA A 17 10.68 -6.97 -4.31
C ALA A 17 10.54 -8.18 -5.22
N SER A 18 9.87 -9.22 -4.75
CA SER A 18 9.53 -10.36 -5.60
C SER A 18 8.77 -9.80 -6.80
N ASP A 19 9.16 -10.19 -8.01
CA ASP A 19 8.40 -9.98 -9.24
C ASP A 19 7.09 -10.78 -9.16
N VAL A 20 6.21 -10.37 -8.25
CA VAL A 20 4.84 -10.83 -8.21
C VAL A 20 4.22 -10.28 -9.48
N LEU A 21 4.02 -11.16 -10.46
CA LEU A 21 3.17 -10.93 -11.62
C LEU A 21 1.76 -10.60 -11.10
N LEU A 22 1.57 -9.33 -10.74
CA LEU A 22 0.28 -8.77 -10.42
C LEU A 22 -0.54 -8.83 -11.71
N PRO A 23 -1.74 -9.46 -11.68
CA PRO A 23 -2.65 -9.40 -12.82
C PRO A 23 -2.84 -7.94 -13.24
N GLU A 24 -2.93 -7.71 -14.56
CA GLU A 24 -3.13 -6.38 -15.09
C GLU A 24 -4.36 -5.74 -14.43
N SER A 25 -4.16 -4.56 -13.85
CA SER A 25 -5.21 -3.85 -13.15
C SER A 25 -6.36 -3.55 -14.12
N ARG A 26 -7.61 -3.73 -13.68
CA ARG A 26 -8.80 -3.35 -14.46
C ARG A 26 -9.00 -1.83 -14.56
N ARG A 27 -8.12 -1.05 -13.93
CA ARG A 27 -8.07 0.43 -13.93
C ARG A 27 -9.46 1.07 -13.79
N VAL A 28 -10.18 0.67 -12.76
CA VAL A 28 -11.47 1.32 -12.42
C VAL A 28 -11.21 2.69 -11.82
N SER A 29 -12.06 3.67 -12.14
CA SER A 29 -11.99 4.99 -11.51
C SER A 29 -12.10 4.86 -10.00
N ILE A 30 -11.30 5.63 -9.26
CA ILE A 30 -11.34 5.74 -7.79
C ILE A 30 -12.76 6.05 -7.28
N LEU A 31 -13.53 6.81 -8.06
CA LEU A 31 -14.88 7.22 -7.70
C LEU A 31 -15.90 6.08 -7.81
N ASP A 32 -15.56 5.05 -8.60
CA ASP A 32 -16.43 3.91 -8.89
C ASP A 32 -16.08 2.68 -8.06
N VAL A 33 -15.04 2.75 -7.22
CA VAL A 33 -14.64 1.66 -6.34
C VAL A 33 -15.71 1.43 -5.26
N ARG A 34 -16.36 0.26 -5.31
CA ARG A 34 -17.38 -0.17 -4.34
C ARG A 34 -16.82 -1.18 -3.34
N ASP A 35 -17.65 -1.56 -2.37
CA ASP A 35 -17.34 -2.67 -1.47
C ASP A 35 -17.18 -3.99 -2.22
N GLY A 36 -16.25 -4.83 -1.75
CA GLY A 36 -15.88 -6.06 -2.44
C GLY A 36 -14.98 -5.86 -3.67
N VAL A 37 -14.51 -4.65 -3.94
CA VAL A 37 -13.59 -4.34 -5.04
C VAL A 37 -12.23 -3.89 -4.51
N CYS A 38 -11.16 -4.36 -5.14
CA CYS A 38 -9.78 -4.07 -4.76
C CYS A 38 -9.47 -2.58 -4.94
N ARG A 39 -9.14 -1.92 -3.83
CA ARG A 39 -8.94 -0.46 -3.73
C ARG A 39 -7.50 0.01 -3.95
N TRP A 40 -6.63 -0.88 -4.43
CA TRP A 40 -5.21 -0.56 -4.66
C TRP A 40 -5.07 0.46 -5.81
N ILE A 41 -4.42 1.59 -5.54
CA ILE A 41 -4.14 2.65 -6.51
C ILE A 41 -2.66 2.51 -6.90
N ALA A 42 -2.40 2.31 -8.19
CA ALA A 42 -1.05 2.10 -8.71
C ALA A 42 -0.37 3.44 -9.04
N GLY A 43 -0.19 4.30 -8.05
CA GLY A 43 0.52 5.58 -8.24
C GLY A 43 -0.09 6.75 -7.50
N ASP A 44 0.15 7.95 -8.02
CA ASP A 44 -0.40 9.20 -7.48
C ASP A 44 -1.86 9.36 -7.95
N PRO A 45 -2.85 9.40 -7.04
CA PRO A 45 -4.25 9.56 -7.40
C PRO A 45 -4.57 10.89 -8.09
N ARG A 46 -3.66 11.88 -8.10
CA ARG A 46 -3.81 13.13 -8.85
C ARG A 46 -3.43 13.00 -10.32
N LEU A 47 -2.54 12.08 -10.64
CA LEU A 47 -2.05 11.84 -12.00
C LEU A 47 -2.79 10.67 -12.65
N ASP A 48 -3.08 9.63 -11.86
CA ASP A 48 -3.82 8.45 -12.29
C ASP A 48 -4.84 8.06 -11.21
N PRO A 49 -6.07 8.58 -11.26
CA PRO A 49 -7.12 8.28 -10.28
C PRO A 49 -7.76 6.90 -10.54
N THR A 50 -6.96 5.88 -10.84
CA THR A 50 -7.45 4.52 -11.09
C THR A 50 -7.01 3.53 -10.02
N ALA A 51 -7.86 2.54 -9.77
CA ALA A 51 -7.65 1.45 -8.85
C ALA A 51 -7.68 0.09 -9.55
N CYS A 52 -7.20 -0.95 -8.88
CA CYS A 52 -7.08 -2.30 -9.42
C CYS A 52 -8.40 -2.89 -9.94
N GLY A 53 -9.51 -2.78 -9.20
CA GLY A 53 -10.83 -3.20 -9.70
C GLY A 53 -11.11 -4.71 -9.71
N HIS A 54 -10.18 -5.55 -9.26
CA HIS A 54 -10.47 -6.99 -9.07
C HIS A 54 -11.35 -7.25 -7.84
N PRO A 55 -12.04 -8.41 -7.78
CA PRO A 55 -12.73 -8.83 -6.57
C PRO A 55 -11.78 -8.83 -5.37
N ALA A 56 -12.20 -8.18 -4.30
CA ALA A 56 -11.50 -8.22 -3.02
C ALA A 56 -11.93 -9.46 -2.22
N ASP A 57 -11.00 -10.01 -1.44
CA ASP A 57 -11.30 -11.10 -0.52
C ASP A 57 -12.24 -10.60 0.61
N LEU A 58 -13.06 -11.51 1.16
CA LEU A 58 -13.91 -11.22 2.31
C LEU A 58 -13.06 -10.71 3.50
N GLY A 59 -13.43 -9.54 4.03
CA GLY A 59 -12.69 -8.90 5.12
C GLY A 59 -11.40 -8.19 4.71
N SER A 60 -11.06 -8.16 3.42
CA SER A 60 -9.92 -7.40 2.88
C SER A 60 -10.39 -6.30 1.92
N PRO A 61 -9.75 -5.12 1.90
CA PRO A 61 -10.01 -4.11 0.87
C PRO A 61 -9.29 -4.39 -0.45
N TYR A 62 -8.55 -5.50 -0.56
CA TYR A 62 -7.67 -5.80 -1.69
C TYR A 62 -7.92 -7.22 -2.24
N CYS A 63 -7.58 -7.42 -3.53
CA CYS A 63 -7.58 -8.74 -4.16
C CYS A 63 -6.40 -9.60 -3.65
N PRO A 64 -6.38 -10.92 -3.94
CA PRO A 64 -5.32 -11.82 -3.49
C PRO A 64 -3.91 -11.34 -3.83
N ALA A 65 -3.73 -10.69 -4.97
CA ALA A 65 -2.44 -10.18 -5.40
C ALA A 65 -2.04 -8.89 -4.65
N HIS A 66 -2.95 -7.96 -4.42
CA HIS A 66 -2.62 -6.71 -3.71
C HIS A 66 -2.55 -6.86 -2.20
N ARG A 67 -3.16 -7.90 -1.62
CA ARG A 67 -3.08 -8.16 -0.17
C ARG A 67 -1.66 -8.56 0.28
N THR A 68 -0.85 -9.15 -0.60
CA THR A 68 0.52 -9.57 -0.27
C THR A 68 1.49 -8.40 -0.29
N VAL A 69 1.16 -7.35 -1.03
CA VAL A 69 1.97 -6.13 -1.17
C VAL A 69 1.52 -5.05 -0.19
N ALA A 70 0.24 -5.03 0.17
CA ALA A 70 -0.30 -4.05 1.08
C ALA A 70 0.20 -4.25 2.53
N PRO A 71 0.64 -3.17 3.21
CA PRO A 71 0.98 -3.26 4.62
C PRO A 71 -0.27 -3.61 5.43
N ARG A 72 -0.14 -4.58 6.34
CA ARG A 72 -1.23 -5.05 7.21
C ARG A 72 -1.67 -4.03 8.27
N SER A 73 -0.93 -2.93 8.42
CA SER A 73 -1.22 -1.90 9.41
C SER A 73 -2.05 -0.78 8.81
N ARG A 74 -3.15 -0.46 9.50
CA ARG A 74 -4.00 0.71 9.23
C ARG A 74 -3.22 2.04 9.26
N GLU A 75 -2.04 2.04 9.88
CA GLU A 75 -1.08 3.14 9.93
C GLU A 75 -0.41 3.44 8.58
N ALA A 76 -0.29 2.45 7.70
CA ALA A 76 0.44 2.55 6.43
C ALA A 76 -0.49 2.67 5.21
N ALA A 77 -1.81 2.73 5.42
CA ALA A 77 -2.74 3.21 4.40
C ALA A 77 -2.35 4.64 4.05
N TYR A 78 -2.41 5.03 2.76
CA TYR A 78 -2.16 6.39 2.30
C TYR A 78 -2.84 7.41 3.24
N VAL A 79 -2.06 8.04 4.12
CA VAL A 79 -2.51 9.12 5.00
C VAL A 79 -2.36 10.39 4.18
N PRO A 80 -3.48 11.00 3.73
CA PRO A 80 -3.38 12.25 2.99
C PRO A 80 -2.71 13.28 3.90
N ALA A 81 -1.87 14.15 3.32
CA ALA A 81 -1.10 15.13 4.10
C ALA A 81 -1.98 15.99 5.04
N PHE A 82 -3.25 16.21 4.68
CA PHE A 82 -4.22 16.96 5.49
C PHE A 82 -4.71 16.24 6.76
N ARG A 83 -4.45 14.94 6.93
CA ARG A 83 -4.74 14.18 8.16
C ARG A 83 -3.58 14.17 9.16
N LYS A 84 -2.43 14.78 8.84
CA LYS A 84 -1.32 14.98 9.79
C LYS A 84 -1.54 16.22 10.67
N ALA A 85 -2.66 16.28 11.39
CA ALA A 85 -2.88 17.27 12.44
C ALA A 85 -4.09 16.87 13.31
N ALA A 86 -3.79 16.33 14.50
CA ALA A 86 -4.50 16.51 15.77
C ALA A 86 -3.77 15.69 16.84
#